data_AF-A0A497RVU9-F1
#
_entry.id   AF-A0A497RVU9-F1
#
_cell.length_a   1.000
_cell.length_b   1.000
_cell.length_c   1.000
_cell.angle_alpha   90.00
_cell.angle_beta   90.00
_cell.angle_gamma   90.00
#
_symmetry.space_group_name_H-M   'P 1'
#
loop_
_entity.id
_entity.type
_entity.pdbx_description
1 polymer ?
#
loop_
_entity_poly.entity_id
_entity_poly.type
_entity_poly.pdbx_seq_one_letter_code
_entity_poly.pdbx_strand_id
1 'polypeptide(L)'
;MDRFAIKGTKKLFGLARTKIRLAEEADTIETIPAPLPLIKLLSGEEITTVEKAKEYRDKLRDSIDFSDSGGVARAVFELLDIVEGVKYKFEPPELCVLVGEDELKAVERRAMKESLPINVLLMTEDAPEGVNIFIGEEPPENSLHLGRVPSTLAIFLNFAFNSAYLSEESRLKNIRVILGRKTLILDAIYFSLGEFGARLG
;
A
#
# COMPACT_ATOMS: atom_id res chain seq x y z
N MET A 1 -11.27 15.09 -9.56
CA MET A 1 -10.46 13.87 -9.40
C MET A 1 -10.30 13.16 -10.74
N ASP A 2 -9.15 12.53 -10.97
CA ASP A 2 -8.88 11.78 -12.20
C ASP A 2 -9.83 10.57 -12.36
N ARG A 3 -10.34 10.34 -13.58
CA ARG A 3 -11.31 9.28 -13.87
C ARG A 3 -10.72 7.87 -13.67
N PHE A 4 -9.43 7.69 -13.90
CA PHE A 4 -8.73 6.43 -13.68
C PHE A 4 -8.54 6.16 -12.20
N ALA A 5 -8.24 7.17 -11.38
CA ALA A 5 -8.18 7.02 -9.91
C ALA A 5 -9.52 6.52 -9.32
N ILE A 6 -10.65 7.08 -9.77
CA ILE A 6 -12.00 6.63 -9.35
C ILE A 6 -12.24 5.17 -9.77
N LYS A 7 -11.97 4.83 -11.03
CA LYS A 7 -12.13 3.46 -11.55
C LYS A 7 -11.22 2.46 -10.83
N GLY A 8 -10.00 2.88 -10.53
CA GLY A 8 -9.00 2.13 -9.76
C GLY A 8 -9.47 1.81 -8.36
N THR A 9 -9.96 2.82 -7.64
CA THR A 9 -10.54 2.67 -6.31
C THR A 9 -11.71 1.67 -6.32
N LYS A 10 -12.62 1.78 -7.29
CA LYS A 10 -13.71 0.81 -7.47
C LYS A 10 -13.22 -0.61 -7.75
N LYS A 11 -12.15 -0.77 -8.53
CA LYS A 11 -11.51 -2.08 -8.74
C LYS A 11 -10.88 -2.62 -7.46
N LEU A 12 -10.26 -1.75 -6.65
CA LEU A 12 -9.64 -2.13 -5.39
C LEU A 12 -10.69 -2.59 -4.36
N PHE A 13 -11.85 -1.94 -4.31
CA PHE A 13 -13.02 -2.42 -3.55
C PHE A 13 -13.48 -3.82 -3.97
N GLY A 14 -13.42 -4.12 -5.27
CA GLY A 14 -13.72 -5.44 -5.81
C GLY A 14 -12.66 -6.47 -5.45
N LEU A 15 -11.38 -6.09 -5.50
CA LEU A 15 -10.26 -6.94 -5.10
C LEU A 15 -10.35 -7.29 -3.60
N ALA A 16 -10.53 -6.30 -2.73
CA ALA A 16 -10.68 -6.51 -1.29
C ALA A 16 -11.82 -7.48 -0.97
N ARG A 17 -12.99 -7.31 -1.60
CA ARG A 17 -14.12 -8.26 -1.46
C ARG A 17 -13.71 -9.68 -1.85
N THR A 18 -13.00 -9.84 -2.97
CA THR A 18 -12.55 -11.16 -3.42
C THR A 18 -11.56 -11.78 -2.45
N LYS A 19 -10.62 -11.00 -1.90
CA LYS A 19 -9.61 -11.50 -0.96
C LYS A 19 -10.21 -11.86 0.39
N ILE A 20 -11.16 -11.08 0.90
CA ILE A 20 -11.96 -11.43 2.09
C ILE A 20 -12.67 -12.76 1.88
N ARG A 21 -13.39 -12.94 0.76
CA ARG A 21 -14.08 -14.21 0.45
C ARG A 21 -13.12 -15.40 0.42
N LEU A 22 -11.96 -15.24 -0.21
CA LEU A 22 -10.94 -16.29 -0.24
C LEU A 22 -10.36 -16.58 1.16
N ALA A 23 -10.26 -15.56 2.01
CA ALA A 23 -9.84 -15.72 3.41
C ALA A 23 -10.87 -16.55 4.20
N GLU A 24 -12.18 -16.25 4.01
CA GLU A 24 -13.29 -17.03 4.59
C GLU A 24 -13.25 -18.49 4.10
N GLU A 25 -13.07 -18.71 2.78
CA GLU A 25 -12.96 -20.05 2.17
C GLU A 25 -11.74 -20.85 2.65
N ALA A 26 -10.69 -20.16 3.10
CA ALA A 26 -9.48 -20.75 3.66
C ALA A 26 -9.51 -20.86 5.19
N ASP A 27 -10.65 -20.63 5.86
CA ASP A 27 -10.79 -20.61 7.32
C ASP A 27 -9.79 -19.65 8.00
N THR A 28 -9.62 -18.46 7.42
CA THR A 28 -8.83 -17.37 8.00
C THR A 28 -9.73 -16.54 8.90
N ILE A 29 -9.37 -16.42 10.18
CA ILE A 29 -10.21 -15.72 11.18
C ILE A 29 -9.66 -14.34 11.49
N GLU A 30 -8.37 -14.26 11.79
CA GLU A 30 -7.69 -13.04 12.20
C GLU A 30 -7.06 -12.33 11.00
N THR A 31 -6.87 -11.02 11.10
CA THR A 31 -6.00 -10.29 10.17
C THR A 31 -4.54 -10.41 10.62
N ILE A 32 -3.60 -10.26 9.69
CA ILE A 32 -2.18 -10.14 10.02
C ILE A 32 -1.61 -8.89 9.33
N PRO A 33 -1.28 -7.81 10.07
CA PRO A 33 -1.32 -7.69 11.53
C PRO A 33 -2.76 -7.61 12.09
N ALA A 34 -2.89 -7.84 13.40
CA ALA A 34 -4.11 -7.59 14.16
C ALA A 34 -3.79 -6.59 15.29
N PRO A 35 -4.21 -5.31 15.19
CA PRO A 35 -5.07 -4.73 14.16
C PRO A 35 -4.35 -4.36 12.85
N LEU A 36 -5.12 -4.20 11.78
CA LEU A 36 -4.67 -3.64 10.50
C LEU A 36 -4.11 -2.21 10.69
N PRO A 37 -2.81 -1.99 10.42
CA PRO A 37 -2.10 -0.83 10.93
C PRO A 37 -2.41 0.48 10.21
N LEU A 38 -2.61 0.49 8.88
CA LEU A 38 -2.95 1.72 8.16
C LEU A 38 -4.37 2.16 8.48
N ILE A 39 -5.31 1.22 8.64
CA ILE A 39 -6.66 1.56 9.09
C ILE A 39 -6.61 2.17 10.48
N LYS A 40 -5.92 1.53 11.43
CA LYS A 40 -5.76 2.08 12.77
C LYS A 40 -5.13 3.47 12.75
N LEU A 41 -4.13 3.69 11.91
CA LEU A 41 -3.46 4.98 11.78
C LEU A 41 -4.37 6.07 11.18
N LEU A 42 -5.11 5.76 10.12
CA LEU A 42 -5.82 6.75 9.29
C LEU A 42 -7.26 7.02 9.74
N SER A 43 -7.92 6.05 10.38
CA SER A 43 -9.30 6.17 10.87
C SER A 43 -9.47 5.91 12.35
N GLY A 44 -8.45 5.36 13.03
CA GLY A 44 -8.53 4.99 14.44
C GLY A 44 -9.26 3.67 14.71
N GLU A 45 -9.73 2.98 13.67
CA GLU A 45 -10.53 1.76 13.80
C GLU A 45 -9.63 0.53 14.01
N GLU A 46 -10.03 -0.36 14.92
CA GLU A 46 -9.28 -1.58 15.24
C GLU A 46 -9.90 -2.81 14.57
N ILE A 47 -9.39 -3.10 13.37
CA ILE A 47 -9.79 -4.25 12.56
C ILE A 47 -8.83 -5.41 12.81
N THR A 48 -9.28 -6.43 13.54
CA THR A 48 -8.47 -7.57 13.97
C THR A 48 -8.91 -8.91 13.36
N THR A 49 -10.06 -8.95 12.67
CA THR A 49 -10.64 -10.16 12.10
C THR A 49 -11.08 -9.96 10.65
N VAL A 50 -11.17 -11.06 9.89
CA VAL A 50 -11.65 -11.06 8.51
C VAL A 50 -13.09 -10.55 8.43
N GLU A 51 -13.94 -10.90 9.39
CA GLU A 51 -15.33 -10.39 9.44
C GLU A 51 -15.37 -8.87 9.66
N LYS A 52 -14.56 -8.33 10.59
CA LYS A 52 -14.46 -6.87 10.76
C LYS A 52 -13.91 -6.18 9.50
N ALA A 53 -12.98 -6.81 8.79
CA ALA A 53 -12.44 -6.27 7.53
C ALA A 53 -13.53 -6.18 6.45
N LYS A 54 -14.44 -7.16 6.40
CA LYS A 54 -15.62 -7.17 5.53
C LYS A 54 -16.60 -6.05 5.88
N GLU A 55 -16.98 -5.94 7.16
CA GLU A 55 -17.85 -4.87 7.66
C GLU A 55 -17.26 -3.49 7.36
N TYR A 56 -15.97 -3.29 7.64
CA TYR A 56 -15.27 -2.03 7.39
C TYR A 56 -15.22 -1.69 5.90
N ARG A 57 -14.94 -2.68 5.04
CA ARG A 57 -14.93 -2.50 3.58
C ARG A 57 -16.31 -2.11 3.02
N ASP A 58 -17.39 -2.58 3.63
CA ASP A 58 -18.74 -2.21 3.24
C ASP A 58 -19.11 -0.81 3.75
N LYS A 59 -18.76 -0.48 5.00
CA LYS A 59 -18.84 0.89 5.54
C LYS A 59 -18.12 1.89 4.64
N LEU A 60 -16.87 1.60 4.26
CA LEU A 60 -16.08 2.45 3.35
C LEU A 60 -16.74 2.62 1.98
N ARG A 61 -17.30 1.54 1.41
CA ARG A 61 -17.98 1.61 0.10
C ARG A 61 -19.20 2.53 0.17
N ASP A 62 -19.96 2.43 1.25
CA ASP A 62 -21.23 3.13 1.38
C ASP A 62 -21.04 4.61 1.76
N SER A 63 -19.90 4.97 2.35
CA SER A 63 -19.59 6.34 2.77
C SER A 63 -18.67 7.13 1.83
N ILE A 64 -18.05 6.50 0.82
CA ILE A 64 -17.03 7.17 -0.01
C ILE A 64 -17.64 8.26 -0.90
N ASP A 65 -17.15 9.49 -0.73
CA ASP A 65 -17.40 10.60 -1.65
C ASP A 65 -16.26 10.70 -2.68
N PHE A 66 -16.55 10.37 -3.94
CA PHE A 66 -15.57 10.47 -5.03
C PHE A 66 -15.27 11.91 -5.46
N SER A 67 -15.87 12.92 -4.83
CA SER A 67 -15.47 14.33 -4.99
C SER A 67 -14.35 14.74 -4.03
N ASP A 68 -14.19 14.04 -2.90
CA ASP A 68 -13.15 14.26 -1.89
C ASP A 68 -11.86 13.46 -2.22
N SER A 69 -10.81 14.16 -2.66
CA SER A 69 -9.53 13.53 -3.01
C SER A 69 -8.81 12.90 -1.83
N GLY A 70 -8.84 13.56 -0.67
CA GLY A 70 -8.21 13.05 0.55
C GLY A 70 -8.92 11.80 1.06
N GLY A 71 -10.26 11.81 1.06
CA GLY A 71 -11.09 10.67 1.42
C GLY A 71 -10.87 9.47 0.50
N VAL A 72 -10.80 9.68 -0.82
CA VAL A 72 -10.50 8.60 -1.78
C VAL A 72 -9.09 8.06 -1.59
N ALA A 73 -8.08 8.92 -1.42
CA ALA A 73 -6.71 8.49 -1.22
C ALA A 73 -6.55 7.65 0.06
N ARG A 74 -7.22 8.06 1.15
CA ARG A 74 -7.28 7.31 2.40
C ARG A 74 -7.90 5.93 2.19
N ALA A 75 -9.07 5.87 1.55
CA ALA A 75 -9.77 4.62 1.29
C ALA A 75 -8.93 3.65 0.45
N VAL A 76 -8.11 4.14 -0.49
CA VAL A 76 -7.19 3.29 -1.25
C VAL A 76 -6.18 2.62 -0.32
N PHE A 77 -5.52 3.37 0.57
CA PHE A 77 -4.54 2.78 1.51
C PHE A 77 -5.18 1.80 2.49
N GLU A 78 -6.35 2.12 3.02
CA GLU A 78 -7.12 1.22 3.89
C GLU A 78 -7.54 -0.07 3.19
N LEU A 79 -7.89 0.00 1.90
CA LEU A 79 -8.19 -1.19 1.10
C LEU A 79 -6.94 -2.03 0.79
N LEU A 80 -5.76 -1.42 0.59
CA LEU A 80 -4.52 -2.18 0.47
C LEU A 80 -4.21 -2.92 1.77
N ASP A 81 -4.44 -2.27 2.91
CA ASP A 81 -4.23 -2.84 4.24
C ASP A 81 -5.13 -4.06 4.48
N ILE A 82 -6.43 -3.95 4.13
CA ILE A 82 -7.34 -5.10 4.13
C ILE A 82 -6.83 -6.21 3.23
N VAL A 83 -6.47 -5.90 1.98
CA VAL A 83 -6.02 -6.92 1.02
C VAL A 83 -4.78 -7.65 1.54
N GLU A 84 -3.79 -6.94 2.05
CA GLU A 84 -2.57 -7.55 2.59
C GLU A 84 -2.87 -8.38 3.83
N GLY A 85 -3.67 -7.83 4.75
CA GLY A 85 -3.88 -8.45 6.05
C GLY A 85 -4.78 -9.67 6.07
N VAL A 86 -5.54 -9.94 5.00
CA VAL A 86 -6.40 -11.14 4.93
C VAL A 86 -5.83 -12.24 4.04
N LYS A 87 -4.83 -11.96 3.19
CA LYS A 87 -4.45 -12.87 2.09
C LYS A 87 -3.41 -13.94 2.47
N TYR A 88 -2.79 -13.81 3.64
CA TYR A 88 -1.58 -14.54 4.04
C TYR A 88 -1.70 -16.08 4.07
N LYS A 89 -2.91 -16.64 4.23
CA LYS A 89 -3.12 -18.09 4.36
C LYS A 89 -3.35 -18.81 3.02
N PHE A 90 -3.77 -18.09 1.99
CA PHE A 90 -4.18 -18.69 0.71
C PHE A 90 -3.40 -18.17 -0.50
N GLU A 91 -2.68 -17.06 -0.37
CA GLU A 91 -1.81 -16.58 -1.44
C GLU A 91 -0.45 -17.29 -1.43
N PRO A 92 0.13 -17.52 -2.62
CA PRO A 92 1.54 -17.87 -2.74
C PRO A 92 2.44 -16.83 -2.06
N PRO A 93 3.55 -17.25 -1.41
CA PRO A 93 4.46 -16.34 -0.71
C PRO A 93 4.98 -15.18 -1.56
N GLU A 94 5.20 -15.40 -2.85
CA GLU A 94 5.67 -14.37 -3.79
C GLU A 94 4.64 -13.25 -4.06
N LEU A 95 3.36 -13.51 -3.76
CA LEU A 95 2.30 -12.50 -3.82
C LEU A 95 2.10 -11.80 -2.48
N CYS A 96 2.78 -12.21 -1.42
CA CYS A 96 2.82 -11.56 -0.11
C CYS A 96 4.01 -10.61 0.00
N VAL A 97 4.06 -9.84 1.10
CA VAL A 97 5.24 -9.05 1.46
C VAL A 97 6.45 -9.96 1.64
N LEU A 98 7.57 -9.61 1.01
CA LEU A 98 8.81 -10.39 1.03
C LEU A 98 9.86 -9.90 2.03
N VAL A 99 9.61 -8.77 2.69
CA VAL A 99 10.59 -8.06 3.53
C VAL A 99 10.01 -7.73 4.88
N GLY A 100 10.86 -7.70 5.91
CA GLY A 100 10.51 -7.31 7.26
C GLY A 100 10.86 -5.87 7.59
N GLU A 101 10.70 -5.53 8.86
CA GLU A 101 11.01 -4.20 9.40
C GLU A 101 12.51 -3.87 9.33
N ASP A 102 13.37 -4.87 9.49
CA ASP A 102 14.83 -4.68 9.50
C ASP A 102 15.37 -4.24 8.14
N GLU A 103 14.84 -4.81 7.05
CA GLU A 103 15.15 -4.42 5.68
C GLU A 103 14.67 -2.99 5.39
N LEU A 104 13.46 -2.65 5.84
CA LEU A 104 12.92 -1.29 5.68
C LEU A 104 13.74 -0.25 6.46
N LYS A 105 14.16 -0.56 7.69
CA LYS A 105 15.10 0.25 8.47
C LYS A 105 16.46 0.39 7.78
N ALA A 106 16.95 -0.66 7.12
CA ALA A 106 18.20 -0.59 6.37
C ALA A 106 18.10 0.37 5.18
N VAL A 107 16.99 0.32 4.44
CA VAL A 107 16.67 1.27 3.35
C VAL A 107 16.60 2.70 3.88
N GLU A 108 15.86 2.94 4.95
CA GLU A 108 15.76 4.28 5.57
C GLU A 108 17.13 4.81 6.00
N ARG A 109 17.91 4.02 6.74
CA ARG A 109 19.26 4.42 7.19
C ARG A 109 20.17 4.77 6.02
N ARG A 110 20.10 4.00 4.93
CA ARG A 110 20.87 4.28 3.72
C ARG A 110 20.44 5.61 3.09
N ALA A 111 19.13 5.81 2.92
CA ALA A 111 18.57 7.03 2.36
C ALA A 111 18.98 8.27 3.18
N MET A 112 18.94 8.17 4.52
CA MET A 112 19.40 9.23 5.42
C MET A 112 20.89 9.52 5.27
N LYS A 113 21.74 8.48 5.28
CA LYS A 113 23.19 8.63 5.20
C LYS A 113 23.64 9.26 3.87
N GLU A 114 22.99 8.86 2.78
CA GLU A 114 23.32 9.31 1.43
C GLU A 114 22.56 10.58 1.03
N SER A 115 21.63 11.08 1.88
CA SER A 115 20.73 12.20 1.57
C SER A 115 19.96 11.99 0.26
N LEU A 116 19.52 10.76 0.02
CA LEU A 116 18.78 10.36 -1.17
C LEU A 116 17.30 10.14 -0.86
N PRO A 117 16.41 10.39 -1.84
CA PRO A 117 15.02 9.97 -1.71
C PRO A 117 14.90 8.44 -1.77
N ILE A 118 13.84 7.92 -1.16
CA ILE A 118 13.37 6.57 -1.42
C ILE A 118 12.49 6.61 -2.67
N ASN A 119 12.87 5.87 -3.70
CA ASN A 119 12.04 5.69 -4.89
C ASN A 119 11.17 4.44 -4.73
N VAL A 120 9.85 4.61 -4.75
CA VAL A 120 8.87 3.53 -4.85
C VAL A 120 8.61 3.27 -6.32
N LEU A 121 9.10 2.13 -6.80
CA LEU A 121 9.02 1.69 -8.18
C LEU A 121 7.81 0.78 -8.36
N LEU A 122 6.77 1.28 -9.04
CA LEU A 122 5.53 0.56 -9.28
C LEU A 122 5.57 -0.09 -10.67
N MET A 123 5.93 -1.37 -10.73
CA MET A 123 6.02 -2.18 -11.95
C MET A 123 6.80 -1.46 -13.07
N THR A 124 7.97 -0.92 -12.73
CA THR A 124 8.89 -0.27 -13.69
C THR A 124 9.92 -1.26 -14.20
N GLU A 125 10.39 -1.04 -15.43
CA GLU A 125 11.52 -1.81 -15.99
C GLU A 125 12.85 -1.20 -15.54
N ASP A 126 12.91 0.13 -15.42
CA ASP A 126 14.11 0.86 -15.02
C ASP A 126 14.03 1.34 -13.57
N ALA A 127 15.21 1.42 -12.95
CA ALA A 127 15.40 2.02 -11.64
C ALA A 127 16.25 3.29 -11.76
N PRO A 128 15.78 4.45 -11.27
CA PRO A 128 16.60 5.66 -11.21
C PRO A 128 17.70 5.52 -10.16
N GLU A 129 18.61 6.48 -10.15
CA GLU A 129 19.53 6.67 -9.03
C GLU A 129 18.75 6.99 -7.73
N GLY A 130 19.13 6.33 -6.64
CA GLY A 130 18.50 6.47 -5.32
C GLY A 130 18.40 5.16 -4.56
N VAL A 131 17.67 5.19 -3.44
CA VAL A 131 17.34 3.98 -2.69
C VAL A 131 16.00 3.47 -3.19
N ASN A 132 16.02 2.33 -3.88
CA ASN A 132 14.86 1.85 -4.64
C ASN A 132 14.12 0.75 -3.86
N ILE A 133 12.81 0.91 -3.70
CA ILE A 133 11.87 -0.13 -3.26
C ILE A 133 11.01 -0.50 -4.46
N PHE A 134 10.97 -1.78 -4.80
CA PHE A 134 10.32 -2.27 -6.01
C PHE A 134 9.09 -3.14 -5.71
N ILE A 135 8.03 -2.94 -6.50
CA ILE A 135 6.85 -3.78 -6.54
C ILE A 135 6.61 -4.25 -7.97
N GLY A 136 6.60 -5.56 -8.19
CA GLY A 136 6.44 -6.17 -9.51
C GLY A 136 7.12 -7.53 -9.61
N GLU A 137 7.15 -8.11 -10.81
CA GLU A 137 7.63 -9.48 -11.00
C GLU A 137 9.16 -9.60 -10.97
N GLU A 138 9.85 -8.72 -11.68
CA GLU A 138 11.29 -8.76 -11.86
C GLU A 138 11.93 -7.49 -11.30
N PRO A 139 12.54 -7.53 -10.10
CA PRO A 139 13.15 -6.34 -9.50
C PRO A 139 14.39 -5.90 -10.28
N PRO A 140 14.54 -4.59 -10.57
CA PRO A 140 15.79 -4.04 -11.06
C PRO A 140 16.94 -4.31 -10.08
N GLU A 141 18.17 -4.39 -10.59
CA GLU A 141 19.36 -4.58 -9.75
C GLU A 141 19.43 -3.53 -8.63
N ASN A 142 19.87 -3.95 -7.45
CA ASN A 142 20.04 -3.11 -6.27
C ASN A 142 18.75 -2.46 -5.71
N SER A 143 17.57 -2.98 -6.07
CA SER A 143 16.30 -2.60 -5.44
C SER A 143 15.89 -3.57 -4.34
N LEU A 144 15.22 -3.06 -3.29
CA LEU A 144 14.55 -3.89 -2.30
C LEU A 144 13.21 -4.36 -2.87
N HIS A 145 13.05 -5.67 -3.10
CA HIS A 145 11.81 -6.23 -3.63
C HIS A 145 10.76 -6.39 -2.53
N LEU A 146 9.73 -5.55 -2.53
CA LEU A 146 8.65 -5.57 -1.54
C LEU A 146 7.67 -6.73 -1.77
N GLY A 147 7.46 -7.12 -3.02
CA GLY A 147 6.62 -8.23 -3.46
C GLY A 147 6.09 -8.02 -4.89
N ARG A 148 5.34 -9.01 -5.41
CA ARG A 148 4.90 -8.99 -6.83
C ARG A 148 3.64 -8.18 -7.11
N VAL A 149 2.87 -7.82 -6.09
CA VAL A 149 1.56 -7.17 -6.24
C VAL A 149 1.49 -5.83 -5.53
N PRO A 150 0.70 -4.85 -6.04
CA PRO A 150 0.64 -3.51 -5.46
C PRO A 150 0.14 -3.42 -4.02
N SER A 151 -0.58 -4.43 -3.51
CA SER A 151 -1.03 -4.42 -2.11
C SER A 151 0.09 -4.55 -1.10
N THR A 152 1.25 -5.10 -1.47
CA THR A 152 2.40 -5.19 -0.57
C THR A 152 2.92 -3.82 -0.16
N LEU A 153 2.58 -2.75 -0.91
CA LEU A 153 2.86 -1.36 -0.53
C LEU A 153 2.31 -1.00 0.86
N ALA A 154 1.26 -1.67 1.35
CA ALA A 154 0.66 -1.39 2.66
C ALA A 154 1.67 -1.46 3.81
N ILE A 155 2.58 -2.44 3.79
CA ILE A 155 3.61 -2.60 4.84
C ILE A 155 4.58 -1.42 4.84
N PHE A 156 5.00 -0.96 3.65
CA PHE A 156 5.93 0.15 3.51
C PHE A 156 5.27 1.46 3.91
N LEU A 157 4.00 1.67 3.54
CA LEU A 157 3.26 2.87 3.93
C LEU A 157 3.15 2.96 5.45
N ASN A 158 2.83 1.85 6.13
CA ASN A 158 2.77 1.85 7.59
C ASN A 158 4.13 2.22 8.19
N PHE A 159 5.22 1.62 7.70
CA PHE A 159 6.58 1.98 8.11
C PHE A 159 6.88 3.46 7.86
N ALA A 160 6.59 3.98 6.67
CA ALA A 160 6.88 5.34 6.27
C ALA A 160 6.13 6.38 7.12
N PHE A 161 4.85 6.16 7.43
CA PHE A 161 4.07 7.06 8.29
C PHE A 161 4.50 7.05 9.76
N ASN A 162 5.23 6.02 10.20
CA ASN A 162 5.80 5.96 11.54
C ASN A 162 7.26 6.44 11.60
N SER A 163 7.83 6.85 10.47
CA SER A 163 9.18 7.39 10.37
C SER A 163 9.16 8.92 10.37
N ALA A 164 9.95 9.54 11.25
CA ALA A 164 10.17 10.99 11.25
C ALA A 164 10.98 11.48 10.04
N TYR A 165 11.73 10.58 9.38
CA TYR A 165 12.48 10.89 8.15
C TYR A 165 11.59 10.87 6.91
N LEU A 166 10.62 9.95 6.86
CA LEU A 166 9.76 9.70 5.71
C LEU A 166 8.37 10.33 5.84
N SER A 167 8.01 10.84 7.02
CA SER A 167 6.73 11.50 7.22
C SER A 167 6.77 12.66 8.21
N GLU A 168 5.80 13.55 8.08
CA GLU A 168 5.54 14.68 8.95
C GLU A 168 4.07 15.08 8.83
N GLU A 169 3.37 15.27 9.96
CA GLU A 169 1.94 15.64 9.98
C GLU A 169 1.05 14.74 9.08
N SER A 170 1.30 13.43 9.12
CA SER A 170 0.59 12.44 8.28
C SER A 170 0.77 12.63 6.76
N ARG A 171 1.79 13.38 6.34
CA ARG A 171 2.22 13.50 4.94
C ARG A 171 3.55 12.79 4.74
N LEU A 172 3.70 12.15 3.59
CA LEU A 172 4.93 11.54 3.12
C LEU A 172 5.90 12.63 2.66
N LYS A 173 7.18 12.47 3.01
CA LYS A 173 8.31 13.27 2.52
C LYS A 173 9.48 12.36 2.16
N ASN A 174 10.42 12.87 1.36
CA ASN A 174 11.59 12.11 0.88
C ASN A 174 11.24 10.80 0.13
N ILE A 175 9.99 10.69 -0.37
CA ILE A 175 9.53 9.58 -1.18
C ILE A 175 9.20 10.10 -2.58
N ARG A 176 9.78 9.44 -3.59
CA ARG A 176 9.43 9.62 -5.00
C ARG A 176 8.73 8.36 -5.50
N VAL A 177 7.70 8.50 -6.31
CA VAL A 177 6.97 7.36 -6.89
C VAL A 177 7.15 7.37 -8.39
N ILE A 178 7.52 6.22 -8.96
CA ILE A 178 7.66 6.04 -10.40
C ILE A 178 6.69 4.96 -10.83
N LEU A 179 5.82 5.32 -11.77
CA LEU A 179 4.80 4.42 -12.31
C LEU A 179 5.26 3.89 -13.66
N GLY A 180 5.55 2.59 -13.73
CA GLY A 180 5.92 1.92 -14.98
C GLY A 180 4.68 1.48 -15.75
N ARG A 181 4.04 0.40 -15.28
CA ARG A 181 2.83 -0.13 -15.91
C ARG A 181 1.58 0.63 -15.46
N LYS A 182 0.81 1.17 -16.41
CA LYS A 182 -0.48 1.80 -16.12
C LYS A 182 -1.58 0.74 -16.00
N THR A 183 -2.02 0.49 -14.77
CA THR A 183 -3.22 -0.30 -14.48
C THR A 183 -4.13 0.54 -13.59
N LEU A 184 -5.44 0.29 -13.65
CA LEU A 184 -6.40 1.06 -12.85
C LEU A 184 -6.06 1.07 -11.35
N ILE A 185 -5.64 -0.06 -10.78
CA ILE A 185 -5.26 -0.12 -9.36
C ILE A 185 -4.01 0.73 -9.11
N LEU A 186 -3.00 0.63 -9.98
CA LEU A 186 -1.79 1.44 -9.86
C LEU A 186 -2.07 2.94 -10.04
N ASP A 187 -3.00 3.33 -10.91
CA ASP A 187 -3.40 4.74 -11.07
C ASP A 187 -4.01 5.28 -9.77
N ALA A 188 -4.85 4.48 -9.09
CA ALA A 188 -5.41 4.86 -7.79
C ALA A 188 -4.33 4.95 -6.70
N ILE A 189 -3.39 4.01 -6.66
CA ILE A 189 -2.27 4.02 -5.70
C ILE A 189 -1.36 5.23 -5.95
N TYR A 190 -0.96 5.47 -7.20
CA TYR A 190 -0.10 6.58 -7.59
C TYR A 190 -0.74 7.93 -7.26
N PHE A 191 -2.03 8.09 -7.56
CA PHE A 191 -2.82 9.24 -7.12
C PHE A 191 -2.80 9.41 -5.60
N SER A 192 -3.07 8.34 -4.85
CA SER A 192 -3.16 8.39 -3.39
C SER A 192 -1.83 8.75 -2.72
N LEU A 193 -0.72 8.22 -3.25
CA LEU A 193 0.63 8.60 -2.81
C LEU A 193 0.89 10.10 -3.00
N GLY A 194 0.44 10.68 -4.12
CA GLY A 194 0.56 12.11 -4.38
C GLY A 194 -0.28 12.98 -3.43
N GLU A 195 -1.53 12.59 -3.17
CA GLU A 195 -2.40 13.29 -2.20
C GLU A 195 -1.77 13.30 -0.79
N PHE A 196 -1.11 12.20 -0.41
CA PHE A 196 -0.36 12.12 0.85
C PHE A 196 1.04 12.77 0.80
N GLY A 197 1.45 13.40 -0.29
CA GLY A 197 2.65 14.25 -0.35
C GLY A 197 3.88 13.62 -1.01
N ALA A 198 3.81 12.38 -1.49
CA ALA A 198 4.91 11.79 -2.24
C ALA A 198 5.15 12.54 -3.57
N ARG A 199 6.40 12.64 -4.00
CA ARG A 199 6.75 13.25 -5.27
C ARG A 199 6.46 12.28 -6.41
N LEU A 200 5.46 12.60 -7.21
CA LEU A 200 5.10 11.85 -8.40
C LEU A 200 6.09 12.14 -9.54
N GLY A 201 6.69 11.08 -10.09
CA GLY A 201 7.67 11.10 -11.19
C GLY A 201 7.15 10.42 -12.44
#